data_AF-A0A5N3UKL8-F1
#
_entry.id   AF-A0A5N3UKL8-F1
#
_cell.length_a   1.000
_cell.length_b   1.000
_cell.length_c   1.000
_cell.angle_alpha   90.00
_cell.angle_beta   90.00
_cell.angle_gamma   90.00
#
_symmetry.space_group_name_H-M   'P 1'
#
loop_
_entity.id
_entity.type
_entity.pdbx_description
1 polymer ?
#
loop_
_entity_poly.entity_id
_entity_poly.type
_entity_poly.pdbx_seq_one_letter_code
_entity_poly.pdbx_strand_id
1 'polypeptide(L)'
;GGLVGSDETVALTAFVVIALHHGLAVFPDKNSEQLRRVENSISRANTFLGAKVTSGLLGSHASAITAYALSLTEAPEHLRSVAHNNLMAMAQDIGALWGSVTTSPSNVLSPTLAPHSPADPIPQAPALWIETTAYGLLHLLLWEGKAELADQAASWLTRQGSFHGGFPSTQDTVMTLDALSAYWIVSHTTKEKGLNVTLSSLGRSGLKSHVLQLTNHQVHRLEEMLQFSLGSKINVEVGGNSKGTLKVLRSYSVMDMTNTTCQDLQIKVMVMGHVEYTMEAEEDYQEYEYEDSPAGDDPEAHSRPVTPLTKPV
;
A
#
# COMPACT_ATOMS: atom_id res chain seq x y z
N GLY A 1 1.11 1.50 -5.27
CA GLY A 1 1.40 2.77 -4.57
C GLY A 1 0.44 3.84 -5.05
N GLY A 2 0.20 4.85 -4.23
CA GLY A 2 -0.82 5.90 -4.46
C GLY A 2 -0.48 6.99 -5.46
N LEU A 3 0.47 6.76 -6.37
CA LEU A 3 0.99 7.78 -7.28
C LEU A 3 0.18 7.94 -8.58
N VAL A 4 -0.76 7.05 -8.88
CA VAL A 4 -1.55 7.09 -10.13
C VAL A 4 -2.99 7.52 -9.80
N GLY A 5 -3.50 8.58 -10.44
CA GLY A 5 -4.85 9.11 -10.22
C GLY A 5 -4.98 10.61 -10.54
N SER A 6 -6.10 11.22 -10.17
CA SER A 6 -6.36 12.66 -10.39
C SER A 6 -5.33 13.58 -9.74
N ASP A 7 -4.68 13.10 -8.67
CA ASP A 7 -3.67 13.84 -7.90
C ASP A 7 -2.23 13.40 -8.20
N GLU A 8 -2.02 12.61 -9.25
CA GLU A 8 -0.70 12.04 -9.62
C GLU A 8 0.39 13.11 -9.66
N THR A 9 0.14 14.24 -10.33
CA THR A 9 1.12 15.33 -10.42
C THR A 9 1.51 15.88 -9.06
N VAL A 10 0.56 15.98 -8.13
CA VAL A 10 0.80 16.53 -6.79
C VAL A 10 1.58 15.54 -5.95
N ALA A 11 1.14 14.28 -5.91
CA ALA A 11 1.81 13.22 -5.17
C ALA A 11 3.25 12.97 -5.68
N LEU A 12 3.44 12.95 -7.00
CA LEU A 12 4.77 12.81 -7.61
C LEU A 12 5.66 14.02 -7.29
N THR A 13 5.12 15.23 -7.33
CA THR A 13 5.89 16.43 -6.97
C THR A 13 6.34 16.37 -5.51
N ALA A 14 5.45 16.00 -4.58
CA ALA A 14 5.78 15.85 -3.17
C ALA A 14 6.84 14.76 -2.94
N PHE A 15 6.72 13.62 -3.63
CA PHE A 15 7.72 12.55 -3.58
C PHE A 15 9.10 13.03 -4.04
N VAL A 16 9.17 13.75 -5.16
CA VAL A 16 10.43 14.32 -5.67
C VAL A 16 11.00 15.35 -4.70
N VAL A 17 10.17 16.18 -4.06
CA VAL A 17 10.61 17.14 -3.05
C VAL A 17 11.26 16.44 -1.85
N ILE A 18 10.66 15.37 -1.35
CA ILE A 18 11.21 14.56 -0.24
C ILE A 18 12.57 13.97 -0.66
N ALA A 19 12.66 13.39 -1.86
CA ALA A 19 13.90 12.83 -2.39
C ALA A 19 15.01 13.90 -2.53
N LEU A 20 14.68 15.07 -3.08
CA LEU A 20 15.62 16.19 -3.20
C LEU A 20 16.09 16.69 -1.84
N HIS A 21 15.18 16.79 -0.86
CA HIS A 21 15.51 17.21 0.51
C HIS A 21 16.51 16.26 1.17
N HIS A 22 16.27 14.94 1.11
CA HIS A 22 17.25 13.96 1.60
C HIS A 22 18.57 14.03 0.85
N GLY A 23 18.53 14.30 -0.47
CA GLY A 23 19.72 14.51 -1.30
C GLY A 23 20.60 15.69 -0.88
N LEU A 24 20.05 16.71 -0.19
CA LEU A 24 20.82 17.86 0.29
C LEU A 24 21.94 17.45 1.27
N ALA A 25 21.76 16.35 2.00
CA ALA A 25 22.74 15.82 2.93
C ALA A 25 24.03 15.32 2.23
N VAL A 26 23.94 14.94 0.95
CA VAL A 26 25.05 14.35 0.18
C VAL A 26 25.99 15.40 -0.40
N PHE A 27 25.57 16.67 -0.50
CA PHE A 27 26.41 17.73 -1.06
C PHE A 27 27.65 18.00 -0.17
N PRO A 28 28.88 17.85 -0.73
CA PRO A 28 30.10 18.01 0.05
C PRO A 28 30.38 19.47 0.42
N ASP A 29 29.99 20.41 -0.44
CA ASP A 29 30.14 21.84 -0.23
C ASP A 29 28.77 22.51 -0.07
N LYS A 30 28.55 23.08 1.12
CA LYS A 30 27.32 23.78 1.52
C LYS A 30 27.17 25.15 0.86
N ASN A 31 28.16 25.64 0.13
CA ASN A 31 28.11 26.91 -0.60
C ASN A 31 28.10 26.72 -2.13
N SER A 32 27.93 25.48 -2.62
CA SER A 32 27.93 25.22 -4.05
C SER A 32 26.70 25.82 -4.75
N GLU A 33 26.90 26.36 -5.95
CA GLU A 33 25.79 26.86 -6.79
C GLU A 33 24.80 25.74 -7.15
N GLN A 34 25.28 24.49 -7.22
CA GLN A 34 24.43 23.32 -7.41
C GLN A 34 23.47 23.13 -6.23
N LEU A 35 23.93 23.27 -4.98
CA LEU A 35 23.08 23.18 -3.80
C LEU A 35 22.00 24.26 -3.82
N ARG A 36 22.39 25.51 -4.07
CA ARG A 36 21.45 26.65 -4.18
C ARG A 36 20.39 26.41 -5.27
N ARG A 37 20.78 25.80 -6.38
CA ARG A 37 19.84 25.45 -7.46
C ARG A 37 18.81 24.42 -7.02
N VAL A 38 19.21 23.41 -6.24
CA VAL A 38 18.30 22.40 -5.69
C VAL A 38 17.38 23.01 -4.63
N GLU A 39 17.91 23.82 -3.71
CA GLU A 39 17.12 24.53 -2.70
C GLU A 39 16.06 25.43 -3.34
N ASN A 40 16.44 26.20 -4.37
CA ASN A 40 15.52 27.01 -5.16
C ASN A 40 14.45 26.15 -5.86
N SER A 41 14.80 24.92 -6.28
CA SER A 41 13.84 23.99 -6.87
C SER A 41 12.85 23.46 -5.85
N ILE A 42 13.32 23.11 -4.64
CA ILE A 42 12.48 22.72 -3.52
C ILE A 42 11.52 23.85 -3.14
N SER A 43 12.02 25.10 -3.05
CA SER A 43 11.19 26.27 -2.75
C SER A 43 10.06 26.49 -3.77
N ARG A 44 10.37 26.39 -5.08
CA ARG A 44 9.35 26.46 -6.14
C ARG A 44 8.32 25.33 -6.03
N ALA A 45 8.77 24.12 -5.77
CA ALA A 45 7.88 22.97 -5.61
C ALA A 45 6.99 23.12 -4.36
N ASN A 46 7.52 23.63 -3.25
CA ASN A 46 6.74 23.94 -2.05
C ASN A 46 5.65 24.99 -2.32
N THR A 47 5.95 25.98 -3.16
CA THR A 47 4.95 26.98 -3.57
C THR A 47 3.83 26.33 -4.40
N PHE A 48 4.18 25.44 -5.33
CA PHE A 48 3.21 24.68 -6.12
C PHE A 48 2.34 23.77 -5.23
N LEU A 49 2.97 22.99 -4.34
CA LEU A 49 2.27 22.11 -3.41
C LEU A 49 1.36 22.89 -2.47
N GLY A 50 1.85 24.02 -1.92
CA GLY A 50 1.06 24.92 -1.10
C GLY A 50 -0.17 25.47 -1.82
N ALA A 51 -0.03 25.90 -3.07
CA ALA A 51 -1.17 26.35 -3.87
C ALA A 51 -2.21 25.24 -4.10
N LYS A 52 -1.77 24.00 -4.30
CA LYS A 52 -2.66 22.84 -4.47
C LYS A 52 -3.37 22.46 -3.18
N VAL A 53 -2.67 22.48 -2.05
CA VAL A 53 -3.27 22.26 -0.73
C VAL A 53 -4.34 23.32 -0.43
N THR A 54 -4.06 24.59 -0.69
CA THR A 54 -5.03 25.69 -0.49
C THR A 54 -6.28 25.56 -1.37
N SER A 55 -6.18 24.87 -2.51
CA SER A 55 -7.36 24.60 -3.35
C SER A 55 -8.32 23.54 -2.78
N GLY A 56 -7.88 22.73 -1.81
CA GLY A 56 -8.73 21.83 -1.03
C GLY A 56 -9.24 20.56 -1.72
N LEU A 57 -8.73 20.22 -2.91
CA LEU A 57 -9.28 19.13 -3.76
C LEU A 57 -8.44 17.84 -3.77
N LEU A 58 -7.51 17.66 -2.83
CA LEU A 58 -6.60 16.51 -2.85
C LEU A 58 -7.22 15.28 -2.17
N GLY A 59 -7.01 14.10 -2.74
CA GLY A 59 -7.28 12.82 -2.09
C GLY A 59 -6.39 12.60 -0.86
N SER A 60 -6.73 11.60 -0.03
CA SER A 60 -6.06 11.37 1.26
C SER A 60 -4.57 11.08 1.11
N HIS A 61 -4.18 10.25 0.14
CA HIS A 61 -2.78 9.95 -0.14
C HIS A 61 -1.98 11.20 -0.53
N ALA A 62 -2.47 11.96 -1.51
CA ALA A 62 -1.82 13.18 -1.96
C ALA A 62 -1.73 14.24 -0.84
N SER A 63 -2.75 14.32 0.00
CA SER A 63 -2.74 15.20 1.18
C SER A 63 -1.67 14.79 2.19
N ALA A 64 -1.55 13.50 2.50
CA ALA A 64 -0.59 13.00 3.48
C ALA A 64 0.88 13.21 3.04
N ILE A 65 1.22 12.81 1.81
CA ILE A 65 2.58 13.00 1.28
C ILE A 65 2.93 14.48 1.13
N THR A 66 1.95 15.33 0.77
CA THR A 66 2.18 16.78 0.65
C THR A 66 2.37 17.43 2.01
N ALA A 67 1.57 17.08 3.01
CA ALA A 67 1.74 17.57 4.38
C ALA A 67 3.12 17.19 4.93
N TYR A 68 3.53 15.93 4.73
CA TYR A 68 4.86 15.47 5.11
C TYR A 68 5.97 16.23 4.38
N ALA A 69 5.89 16.39 3.05
CA ALA A 69 6.91 17.11 2.27
C ALA A 69 7.06 18.58 2.72
N LEU A 70 5.95 19.27 3.00
CA LEU A 70 5.96 20.65 3.48
C LEU A 70 6.54 20.76 4.90
N SER A 71 6.23 19.80 5.77
CA SER A 71 6.80 19.73 7.13
C SER A 71 8.29 19.44 7.11
N LEU A 72 8.73 18.45 6.31
CA LEU A 72 10.12 18.03 6.17
C LEU A 72 11.03 19.15 5.64
N THR A 73 10.52 19.93 4.68
CA THR A 73 11.28 21.02 4.05
C THR A 73 11.16 22.36 4.76
N GLU A 74 10.51 22.39 5.93
CA GLU A 74 10.26 23.62 6.70
C GLU A 74 9.62 24.73 5.85
N ALA A 75 8.64 24.37 5.02
CA ALA A 75 7.90 25.32 4.21
C ALA A 75 7.22 26.42 5.08
N PRO A 76 6.83 27.58 4.50
CA PRO A 76 6.17 28.64 5.24
C PRO A 76 5.03 28.14 6.13
N GLU A 77 4.99 28.61 7.37
CA GLU A 77 4.08 28.10 8.42
C GLU A 77 2.62 28.04 7.96
N HIS A 78 2.13 29.09 7.29
CA HIS A 78 0.76 29.10 6.77
C HIS A 78 0.45 27.92 5.83
N LEU A 79 1.40 27.50 4.98
CA LEU A 79 1.21 26.35 4.08
C LEU A 79 1.19 25.04 4.86
N ARG A 80 2.10 24.89 5.83
CA ARG A 80 2.15 23.70 6.68
C ARG A 80 0.88 23.56 7.52
N SER A 81 0.37 24.66 8.10
CA SER A 81 -0.86 24.68 8.87
C SER A 81 -2.08 24.29 8.03
N VAL A 82 -2.22 24.83 6.82
CA VAL A 82 -3.32 24.44 5.92
C VAL A 82 -3.20 22.97 5.50
N ALA A 83 -2.00 22.50 5.18
CA ALA A 83 -1.78 21.09 4.82
C ALA A 83 -2.11 20.15 5.99
N HIS A 84 -1.67 20.49 7.20
CA HIS A 84 -2.00 19.76 8.41
C HIS A 84 -3.51 19.71 8.62
N ASN A 85 -4.20 20.85 8.59
CA ASN A 85 -5.65 20.92 8.82
C ASN A 85 -6.43 20.12 7.77
N ASN A 86 -6.06 20.20 6.50
CA ASN A 86 -6.68 19.42 5.43
C ASN A 86 -6.50 17.92 5.66
N LEU A 87 -5.30 17.48 6.07
CA LEU A 87 -5.04 16.08 6.38
C LEU A 87 -5.83 15.61 7.61
N MET A 88 -5.86 16.40 8.69
CA MET A 88 -6.62 16.06 9.89
C MET A 88 -8.13 16.01 9.63
N ALA A 89 -8.66 16.84 8.73
CA ALA A 89 -10.07 16.79 8.32
C ALA A 89 -10.44 15.49 7.59
N MET A 90 -9.45 14.76 7.06
CA MET A 90 -9.63 13.45 6.42
C MET A 90 -9.42 12.28 7.40
N ALA A 91 -9.07 12.56 8.66
CA ALA A 91 -8.82 11.53 9.65
C ALA A 91 -10.13 10.79 10.02
N GLN A 92 -10.16 9.47 9.87
CA GLN A 92 -11.26 8.64 10.35
C GLN A 92 -10.98 8.17 11.78
N ASP A 93 -12.00 8.34 12.63
CA ASP A 93 -11.90 8.22 14.09
C ASP A 93 -11.53 6.78 14.55
N ILE A 94 -11.83 5.74 13.75
CA ILE A 94 -11.65 4.35 14.19
C ILE A 94 -11.28 3.41 13.03
N GLY A 95 -9.99 3.09 12.89
CA GLY A 95 -9.55 1.86 12.23
C GLY A 95 -8.99 1.99 10.80
N ALA A 96 -8.96 3.18 10.20
CA ALA A 96 -8.15 3.48 9.01
C ALA A 96 -7.93 4.98 8.94
N LEU A 97 -6.91 5.50 9.63
CA LEU A 97 -6.82 6.93 9.94
C LEU A 97 -6.96 7.81 8.67
N TRP A 98 -6.36 7.45 7.53
CA TRP A 98 -6.52 8.22 6.29
C TRP A 98 -6.88 7.35 5.06
N GLY A 99 -7.58 6.24 5.26
CA GLY A 99 -8.04 5.38 4.18
C GLY A 99 -9.27 5.94 3.46
N SER A 100 -9.15 6.32 2.18
CA SER A 100 -10.33 6.70 1.39
C SER A 100 -11.11 5.45 0.96
N VAL A 101 -12.37 5.34 1.37
CA VAL A 101 -13.30 4.32 0.85
C VAL A 101 -13.73 4.77 -0.53
N THR A 102 -13.29 4.08 -1.59
CA THR A 102 -13.88 4.24 -2.91
C THR A 102 -15.29 3.66 -2.86
N THR A 103 -16.29 4.49 -2.60
CA THR A 103 -17.69 4.07 -2.63
C THR A 103 -18.07 3.74 -4.07
N SER A 104 -18.15 2.45 -4.38
CA SER A 104 -18.90 2.00 -5.55
C SER A 104 -20.38 2.34 -5.31
N PRO A 105 -21.12 2.90 -6.29
CA PRO A 105 -22.49 3.31 -6.07
C PRO A 105 -23.40 2.09 -6.20
N SER A 106 -23.68 1.41 -5.08
CA SER A 106 -24.92 0.62 -4.84
C SER A 106 -24.85 -0.13 -3.50
N ASN A 107 -25.71 0.25 -2.56
CA ASN A 107 -26.29 -0.60 -1.50
C ASN A 107 -25.38 -1.67 -0.84
N VAL A 108 -24.21 -1.28 -0.35
CA VAL A 108 -23.50 -2.05 0.67
C VAL A 108 -23.35 -1.15 1.88
N LEU A 109 -24.03 -1.54 2.96
CA LEU A 109 -23.83 -1.04 4.31
C LEU A 109 -22.32 -0.79 4.52
N SER A 110 -21.94 0.42 4.94
CA SER A 110 -20.56 0.84 5.16
C SER A 110 -19.68 -0.33 5.63
N PRO A 111 -18.55 -0.66 4.99
CA PRO A 111 -17.62 -1.58 5.61
C PRO A 111 -17.04 -0.82 6.80
N THR A 112 -17.68 -0.96 7.96
CA THR A 112 -17.11 -0.53 9.22
C THR A 112 -15.86 -1.38 9.41
N LEU A 113 -14.70 -0.85 8.99
CA LEU A 113 -13.38 -1.45 9.23
C LEU A 113 -12.99 -1.43 10.70
N ALA A 114 -13.86 -0.91 11.58
CA ALA A 114 -13.70 -1.00 13.01
C ALA A 114 -14.12 -2.40 13.51
N PRO A 115 -13.29 -3.07 14.31
CA PRO A 115 -13.68 -4.30 15.01
C PRO A 115 -14.96 -4.05 15.82
N HIS A 116 -15.97 -4.91 15.66
CA HIS A 116 -17.22 -4.80 16.44
C HIS A 116 -17.03 -5.25 17.90
N SER A 117 -15.96 -6.00 18.16
CA SER A 117 -15.50 -6.45 19.46
C SER A 117 -13.98 -6.34 19.58
N PRO A 118 -13.41 -6.12 20.79
CA PRO A 118 -11.97 -6.16 21.02
C PRO A 118 -11.29 -7.48 20.63
N ALA A 119 -12.07 -8.56 20.52
CA ALA A 119 -11.59 -9.88 20.10
C ALA A 119 -11.69 -10.12 18.59
N ASP A 120 -12.35 -9.24 17.84
CA ASP A 120 -12.49 -9.40 16.39
C ASP A 120 -11.16 -9.12 15.68
N PRO A 121 -10.81 -9.91 14.65
CA PRO A 121 -9.60 -9.66 13.87
C PRO A 121 -9.67 -8.28 13.22
N ILE A 122 -8.55 -7.56 13.23
CA ILE A 122 -8.43 -6.30 12.52
C ILE A 122 -8.32 -6.61 11.01
N PRO A 123 -9.23 -6.07 10.19
CA PRO A 123 -9.15 -6.26 8.74
C PRO A 123 -7.83 -5.67 8.21
N GLN A 124 -7.21 -6.40 7.27
CA GLN A 124 -6.02 -5.91 6.58
C GLN A 124 -6.44 -4.81 5.59
N ALA A 125 -5.75 -3.67 5.66
CA ALA A 125 -6.01 -2.53 4.81
C ALA A 125 -5.27 -2.66 3.46
N PRO A 126 -5.79 -2.02 2.39
CA PRO A 126 -5.06 -1.91 1.13
C PRO A 126 -3.71 -1.18 1.31
N ALA A 127 -2.72 -1.52 0.48
CA ALA A 127 -1.39 -0.90 0.48
C ALA A 127 -1.44 0.64 0.46
N LEU A 128 -2.40 1.21 -0.29
CA LEU A 128 -2.60 2.66 -0.40
C LEU A 128 -2.88 3.31 0.96
N TRP A 129 -3.70 2.69 1.81
CA TRP A 129 -4.09 3.25 3.11
C TRP A 129 -2.94 3.15 4.11
N ILE A 130 -2.16 2.08 4.02
CA ILE A 130 -0.95 1.86 4.82
C ILE A 130 0.10 2.91 4.47
N GLU A 131 0.40 3.10 3.17
CA GLU A 131 1.32 4.14 2.68
C GLU A 131 0.86 5.55 3.10
N THR A 132 -0.43 5.86 2.93
CA THR A 132 -1.00 7.16 3.34
C THR A 132 -0.81 7.40 4.84
N THR A 133 -1.07 6.39 5.66
CA THR A 133 -0.95 6.52 7.12
C THR A 133 0.50 6.59 7.58
N ALA A 134 1.43 5.96 6.86
CA ALA A 134 2.86 6.09 7.11
C ALA A 134 3.35 7.53 6.88
N TYR A 135 2.98 8.15 5.75
CA TYR A 135 3.27 9.57 5.52
C TYR A 135 2.61 10.47 6.57
N GLY A 136 1.35 10.19 6.92
CA GLY A 136 0.65 10.93 7.98
C GLY A 136 1.34 10.85 9.34
N LEU A 137 1.86 9.68 9.72
CA LEU A 137 2.64 9.50 10.95
C LEU A 137 3.95 10.29 10.91
N LEU A 138 4.70 10.22 9.80
CA LEU A 138 5.92 11.01 9.63
C LEU A 138 5.66 12.52 9.74
N HIS A 139 4.57 12.99 9.13
CA HIS A 139 4.12 14.38 9.26
C HIS A 139 3.79 14.74 10.71
N LEU A 140 2.98 13.93 11.41
CA LEU A 140 2.62 14.17 12.81
C LEU A 140 3.84 14.26 13.73
N LEU A 141 4.83 13.38 13.51
CA LEU A 141 6.08 13.37 14.29
C LEU A 141 6.88 14.66 14.11
N LEU A 142 6.90 15.24 12.90
CA LEU A 142 7.56 16.53 12.64
C LEU A 142 6.75 17.73 13.14
N TRP A 143 5.43 17.63 13.13
CA TRP A 143 4.52 18.73 13.44
C TRP A 143 4.30 18.91 14.95
N GLU A 144 3.99 17.82 15.66
CA GLU A 144 3.62 17.82 17.09
C GLU A 144 4.50 16.88 17.94
N GLY A 145 5.34 16.06 17.30
CA GLY A 145 6.11 15.03 17.99
C GLY A 145 5.22 13.86 18.41
N LYS A 146 5.49 13.30 19.60
CA LYS A 146 4.74 12.16 20.12
C LYS A 146 3.45 12.61 20.82
N ALA A 147 2.45 12.95 20.00
CA ALA A 147 1.09 13.24 20.45
C ALA A 147 0.19 11.99 20.37
N GLU A 148 -1.03 12.12 20.89
CA GLU A 148 -2.02 11.02 20.92
C GLU A 148 -2.31 10.44 19.52
N LEU A 149 -2.47 11.30 18.51
CA LEU A 149 -2.70 10.87 17.13
C LEU A 149 -1.51 10.08 16.56
N ALA A 150 -0.27 10.43 16.93
CA ALA A 150 0.90 9.68 16.51
C ALA A 150 0.93 8.29 17.15
N ASP A 151 0.59 8.19 18.45
CA ASP A 151 0.43 6.90 19.15
C ASP A 151 -0.66 6.04 18.49
N GLN A 152 -1.80 6.64 18.11
CA GLN A 152 -2.90 5.95 17.43
C GLN A 152 -2.49 5.45 16.03
N ALA A 153 -1.86 6.30 15.22
CA ALA A 153 -1.40 5.97 13.87
C ALA A 153 -0.34 4.86 13.89
N ALA A 154 0.67 4.98 14.76
CA ALA A 154 1.71 3.96 14.92
C ALA A 154 1.14 2.64 15.43
N SER A 155 0.20 2.70 16.38
CA SER A 155 -0.48 1.49 16.87
C SER A 155 -1.32 0.83 15.79
N TRP A 156 -1.97 1.60 14.91
CA TRP A 156 -2.68 1.07 13.76
C TRP A 156 -1.75 0.40 12.75
N LEU A 157 -0.67 1.08 12.33
CA LEU A 157 0.33 0.54 11.40
C LEU A 157 0.97 -0.76 11.94
N THR A 158 1.28 -0.81 13.23
CA THR A 158 1.82 -2.02 13.88
C THR A 158 0.87 -3.23 13.72
N ARG A 159 -0.45 -3.01 13.74
CA ARG A 159 -1.48 -4.05 13.57
C ARG A 159 -1.73 -4.44 12.12
N GLN A 160 -1.31 -3.61 11.16
CA GLN A 160 -1.39 -3.89 9.72
C GLN A 160 -0.19 -4.71 9.18
N GLY A 161 0.80 -5.01 10.01
CA GLY A 161 1.95 -5.81 9.58
C GLY A 161 1.56 -7.25 9.28
N SER A 162 2.08 -7.79 8.17
CA SER A 162 1.84 -9.18 7.74
C SER A 162 2.47 -10.20 8.70
N PHE A 163 2.01 -11.45 8.64
CA PHE A 163 2.50 -12.54 9.50
C PHE A 163 3.99 -12.82 9.30
N HIS A 164 4.46 -12.86 8.04
CA HIS A 164 5.87 -13.11 7.70
C HIS A 164 6.74 -11.84 7.75
N GLY A 165 6.24 -10.76 8.35
CA GLY A 165 6.84 -9.44 8.26
C GLY A 165 6.42 -8.67 7.00
N GLY A 166 6.78 -7.38 6.96
CA GLY A 166 6.42 -6.47 5.87
C GLY A 166 4.93 -6.09 5.82
N PHE A 167 4.56 -5.47 4.69
CA PHE A 167 3.23 -4.95 4.37
C PHE A 167 2.85 -5.38 2.94
N PRO A 168 1.59 -5.18 2.48
CA PRO A 168 1.08 -5.74 1.22
C PRO A 168 1.90 -5.48 -0.04
N SER A 169 2.69 -4.40 -0.12
CA SER A 169 3.64 -4.20 -1.22
C SER A 169 4.96 -3.56 -0.77
N THR A 170 5.91 -3.38 -1.69
CA THR A 170 7.24 -2.83 -1.38
C THR A 170 7.17 -1.38 -0.93
N GLN A 171 6.38 -0.54 -1.60
CA GLN A 171 6.35 0.91 -1.35
C GLN A 171 5.81 1.24 0.05
N ASP A 172 4.65 0.68 0.41
CA ASP A 172 4.06 0.78 1.73
C ASP A 172 4.95 0.14 2.80
N THR A 173 5.66 -0.95 2.47
CA THR A 173 6.62 -1.55 3.41
C THR A 173 7.73 -0.57 3.78
N VAL A 174 8.42 0.02 2.79
CA VAL A 174 9.54 0.93 3.06
C VAL A 174 9.07 2.16 3.84
N MET A 175 7.97 2.78 3.41
CA MET A 175 7.44 3.97 4.08
C MET A 175 6.96 3.68 5.50
N THR A 176 6.31 2.53 5.73
CA THR A 176 5.83 2.16 7.07
C THR A 176 6.98 1.83 8.01
N LEU A 177 8.02 1.15 7.52
CA LEU A 177 9.21 0.87 8.32
C LEU A 177 9.91 2.17 8.71
N ASP A 178 10.04 3.13 7.79
CA ASP A 178 10.61 4.44 8.08
C ASP A 178 9.78 5.18 9.15
N ALA A 179 8.46 5.27 8.96
CA ALA A 179 7.54 5.92 9.90
C ALA A 179 7.54 5.28 11.30
N LEU A 180 7.47 3.95 11.38
CA LEU A 180 7.52 3.23 12.66
C LEU A 180 8.89 3.34 13.33
N SER A 181 9.98 3.36 12.55
CA SER A 181 11.32 3.56 13.11
C SER A 181 11.46 4.95 13.75
N ALA A 182 11.01 6.00 13.07
CA ALA A 182 11.00 7.37 13.59
C ALA A 182 10.13 7.46 14.87
N TYR A 183 8.95 6.86 14.85
CA TYR A 183 8.07 6.80 16.02
C TYR A 183 8.72 6.04 17.19
N TRP A 184 9.35 4.89 16.96
CA TRP A 184 10.00 4.11 18.02
C TRP A 184 11.22 4.79 18.62
N ILE A 185 11.95 5.59 17.83
CA ILE A 185 13.06 6.43 18.34
C ILE A 185 12.51 7.44 19.37
N VAL A 186 11.44 8.18 19.02
CA VAL A 186 10.87 9.21 19.91
C VAL A 186 10.06 8.62 21.06
N SER A 187 9.45 7.45 20.88
CA SER A 187 8.60 6.80 21.88
C SER A 187 9.35 5.85 22.83
N HIS A 188 10.65 5.67 22.64
CA HIS A 188 11.48 4.80 23.47
C HIS A 188 11.40 5.19 24.95
N THR A 189 11.34 4.18 25.83
CA THR A 189 11.29 4.37 27.28
C THR A 189 12.12 3.31 27.99
N THR A 190 12.83 3.74 29.03
CA THR A 190 13.60 2.88 29.93
C THR A 190 12.75 2.23 31.02
N LYS A 191 11.47 2.57 31.13
CA LYS A 191 10.53 1.92 32.06
C LYS A 191 10.34 0.46 31.66
N GLU A 192 10.37 -0.43 32.64
CA GLU A 192 10.15 -1.85 32.42
C GLU A 192 8.72 -2.09 31.94
N LYS A 193 8.62 -2.71 30.75
CA LYS A 193 7.37 -3.11 30.13
C LYS A 193 7.41 -4.62 29.92
N GLY A 194 6.47 -5.32 30.55
CA GLY A 194 6.30 -6.76 30.46
C GLY A 194 4.97 -7.14 29.84
N LEU A 195 4.96 -8.24 29.09
CA LEU A 195 3.77 -8.90 28.58
C LEU A 195 3.90 -10.41 28.77
N ASN A 196 2.95 -10.98 29.48
CA ASN A 196 2.86 -12.38 29.79
C ASN A 196 1.68 -12.93 28.97
N VAL A 197 1.93 -13.88 28.07
CA VAL A 197 0.88 -14.47 27.23
C VAL A 197 0.88 -15.97 27.38
N THR A 198 -0.26 -16.53 27.78
CA THR A 198 -0.47 -17.98 27.80
C THR A 198 -1.42 -18.36 26.67
N LEU A 199 -0.95 -19.21 25.77
CA LEU A 199 -1.72 -19.73 24.64
C LEU A 199 -1.98 -21.22 24.88
N SER A 200 -3.26 -21.59 24.97
CA SER A 200 -3.65 -22.99 25.16
C SER A 200 -4.68 -23.44 24.14
N SER A 201 -4.57 -24.69 23.70
CA SER A 201 -5.50 -25.27 22.74
C SER A 201 -5.65 -26.77 22.98
N LEU A 202 -6.90 -27.24 22.93
CA LEU A 202 -7.23 -28.65 22.99
C LEU A 202 -7.28 -29.20 21.56
N GLY A 203 -6.27 -30.00 21.21
CA GLY A 203 -6.15 -30.63 19.90
C GLY A 203 -6.34 -32.15 19.95
N ARG A 204 -6.18 -32.80 18.79
CA ARG A 204 -6.23 -34.27 18.68
C ARG A 204 -5.15 -34.97 19.53
N SER A 205 -4.04 -34.28 19.82
CA SER A 205 -2.94 -34.77 20.65
C SER A 205 -3.06 -34.40 22.14
N GLY A 206 -4.22 -33.91 22.60
CA GLY A 206 -4.42 -33.43 23.97
C GLY A 206 -4.22 -31.91 24.12
N LEU A 207 -4.15 -31.45 25.37
CA LEU A 207 -3.98 -30.03 25.72
C LEU A 207 -2.54 -29.60 25.47
N LYS A 208 -2.34 -28.64 24.56
CA LYS A 208 -1.06 -27.92 24.39
C LYS A 208 -1.17 -26.56 25.04
N SER A 209 -0.16 -26.18 25.82
CA SER A 209 -0.07 -24.88 26.47
C SER A 209 1.34 -24.31 26.30
N HIS A 210 1.41 -23.03 25.91
CA HIS A 210 2.65 -22.28 25.71
C HIS A 210 2.58 -21.00 26.53
N VAL A 211 3.65 -20.69 27.28
CA VAL A 211 3.76 -19.48 28.09
C VAL A 211 4.88 -18.63 27.53
N LEU A 212 4.54 -17.41 27.14
CA LEU A 212 5.42 -16.42 26.53
C LEU A 212 5.62 -15.27 27.52
N GLN A 213 6.86 -14.87 27.70
CA GLN A 213 7.24 -13.74 28.54
C GLN A 213 8.05 -12.78 27.69
N LEU A 214 7.46 -11.62 27.38
CA LEU A 214 8.04 -10.60 26.53
C LEU A 214 8.39 -9.38 27.37
N THR A 215 9.59 -8.86 27.20
CA THR A 215 10.03 -7.63 27.88
C THR A 215 10.71 -6.69 26.90
N ASN A 216 10.66 -5.39 27.17
CA ASN A 216 11.29 -4.38 26.32
C ASN A 216 12.84 -4.42 26.29
N HIS A 217 13.47 -5.26 27.12
CA HIS A 217 14.94 -5.46 27.14
C HIS A 217 15.40 -6.69 26.32
N GLN A 218 14.48 -7.60 25.96
CA GLN A 218 14.81 -8.87 25.31
C GLN A 218 14.56 -8.80 23.79
N VAL A 219 15.47 -8.15 23.07
CA VAL A 219 15.39 -7.95 21.61
C VAL A 219 15.34 -9.27 20.82
N HIS A 220 15.91 -10.36 21.35
CA HIS A 220 16.00 -11.65 20.66
C HIS A 220 14.80 -12.58 20.83
N ARG A 221 13.82 -12.23 21.69
CA ARG A 221 12.67 -13.09 22.00
C ARG A 221 11.36 -12.31 21.92
N LEU A 222 11.21 -11.50 20.87
CA LEU A 222 10.00 -10.70 20.63
C LEU A 222 8.92 -11.46 19.86
N GLU A 223 9.27 -12.59 19.24
CA GLU A 223 8.39 -13.38 18.38
C GLU A 223 8.59 -14.88 18.64
N GLU A 224 7.49 -15.62 18.81
CA GLU A 224 7.50 -17.09 18.93
C GLU A 224 6.41 -17.67 18.03
N MET A 225 6.79 -18.59 17.14
CA MET A 225 5.86 -19.21 16.20
C MET A 225 5.34 -20.53 16.78
N LEU A 226 4.03 -20.60 16.97
CA LEU A 226 3.36 -21.78 17.54
C LEU A 226 2.44 -22.42 16.49
N GLN A 227 2.41 -23.76 16.49
CA GLN A 227 1.56 -24.53 15.59
C GLN A 227 0.43 -25.21 16.36
N PHE A 228 -0.80 -24.92 15.94
CA PHE A 228 -2.03 -25.51 16.47
C PHE A 228 -2.76 -26.30 15.38
N SER A 229 -3.53 -27.31 15.79
CA SER A 229 -4.40 -28.04 14.87
C SER A 229 -5.52 -27.12 14.35
N LEU A 230 -5.84 -27.23 13.06
CA LEU A 230 -6.95 -26.48 12.47
C LEU A 230 -8.27 -26.83 13.17
N GLY A 231 -9.12 -25.83 13.40
CA GLY A 231 -10.45 -25.97 14.00
C GLY A 231 -10.48 -26.00 15.53
N SER A 232 -9.34 -26.06 16.21
CA SER A 232 -9.30 -25.97 17.67
C SER A 232 -9.51 -24.52 18.14
N LYS A 233 -10.27 -24.35 19.24
CA LYS A 233 -10.31 -23.07 19.96
C LYS A 233 -8.95 -22.82 20.60
N ILE A 234 -8.45 -21.60 20.49
CA ILE A 234 -7.23 -21.13 21.15
C ILE A 234 -7.67 -20.19 22.26
N ASN A 235 -7.37 -20.56 23.50
CA ASN A 235 -7.55 -19.68 24.65
C ASN A 235 -6.29 -18.83 24.83
N VAL A 236 -6.47 -17.53 24.98
CA VAL A 236 -5.40 -16.53 25.09
C VAL A 236 -5.58 -15.81 26.41
N GLU A 237 -4.67 -16.04 27.35
CA GLU A 237 -4.62 -15.30 28.61
C GLU A 237 -3.48 -14.30 28.54
N VAL A 238 -3.78 -13.04 28.85
CA VAL A 238 -2.81 -11.94 28.74
C VAL A 238 -2.70 -11.26 30.10
N GLY A 239 -1.48 -11.05 30.56
CA GLY A 239 -1.15 -10.27 31.75
C GLY A 239 0.05 -9.36 31.51
N GLY A 240 0.22 -8.35 32.36
CA GLY A 240 1.31 -7.38 32.26
C GLY A 240 0.84 -5.95 32.10
N ASN A 241 1.79 -5.05 31.82
CA ASN A 241 1.59 -3.60 31.80
C ASN A 241 1.88 -2.97 30.42
N SER A 242 1.94 -3.79 29.38
CA SER A 242 2.23 -3.36 28.02
C SER A 242 1.21 -3.90 27.02
N LYS A 243 1.16 -3.29 25.83
CA LYS A 243 0.29 -3.71 24.73
C LYS A 243 1.12 -4.62 23.80
N GLY A 244 0.51 -5.72 23.35
CA GLY A 244 1.09 -6.64 22.36
C GLY A 244 0.19 -6.80 21.15
N THR A 245 0.75 -7.41 20.10
CA THR A 245 0.00 -7.80 18.89
C THR A 245 0.18 -9.29 18.68
N LEU A 246 -0.94 -10.03 18.54
CA LEU A 246 -0.95 -11.44 18.21
C LEU A 246 -1.33 -11.60 16.74
N LYS A 247 -0.46 -12.25 15.95
CA LYS A 247 -0.74 -12.58 14.54
C LYS A 247 -0.97 -14.07 14.39
N VAL A 248 -2.02 -14.45 13.67
CA VAL A 248 -2.38 -15.86 13.44
C VAL A 248 -2.47 -16.13 11.95
N LEU A 249 -1.59 -16.99 11.43
CA LEU A 249 -1.65 -17.48 10.06
C LEU A 249 -2.41 -18.81 10.01
N ARG A 250 -3.42 -18.89 9.13
CA ARG A 250 -4.09 -20.15 8.79
C ARG A 250 -3.77 -20.45 7.33
N SER A 251 -3.09 -21.56 7.08
CA SER A 251 -2.77 -22.05 5.74
C SER A 251 -3.33 -23.46 5.59
N TYR A 252 -4.11 -23.68 4.55
CA TYR A 252 -4.72 -24.96 4.21
C TYR A 252 -5.00 -25.02 2.70
N SER A 253 -5.01 -26.22 2.14
CA SER A 253 -5.37 -26.45 0.75
C SER A 253 -6.88 -26.25 0.54
N VAL A 254 -7.24 -25.60 -0.57
CA VAL A 254 -8.62 -25.45 -1.03
C VAL A 254 -8.81 -26.24 -2.33
N MET A 255 -10.00 -26.82 -2.55
CA MET A 255 -10.29 -27.57 -3.77
C MET A 255 -10.58 -26.64 -4.95
N ASP A 256 -11.38 -25.60 -4.70
CA ASP A 256 -11.75 -24.59 -5.68
C ASP A 256 -11.48 -23.19 -5.11
N MET A 257 -11.15 -22.25 -6.00
CA MET A 257 -11.06 -20.84 -5.63
C MET A 257 -12.46 -20.25 -5.45
N THR A 258 -12.61 -19.31 -4.53
CA THR A 258 -13.87 -18.58 -4.36
C THR A 258 -14.12 -17.65 -5.55
N ASN A 259 -15.39 -17.53 -5.98
CA ASN A 259 -15.85 -16.73 -7.13
C ASN A 259 -15.51 -15.21 -7.07
N THR A 260 -14.92 -14.73 -5.98
CA THR A 260 -14.58 -13.31 -5.75
C THR A 260 -13.20 -12.90 -6.26
N THR A 261 -12.41 -13.83 -6.81
CA THR A 261 -11.00 -13.58 -7.16
C THR A 261 -10.78 -12.89 -8.52
N CYS A 262 -11.76 -12.89 -9.43
CA CYS A 262 -11.59 -12.42 -10.81
C CYS A 262 -12.54 -11.26 -11.21
N GLN A 263 -12.78 -10.30 -10.32
CA GLN A 263 -13.72 -9.20 -10.60
C GLN A 263 -13.15 -8.21 -11.63
N ASP A 264 -11.93 -7.73 -11.41
CA ASP A 264 -11.29 -6.71 -12.27
C ASP A 264 -10.09 -7.24 -13.05
N LEU A 265 -9.41 -8.24 -12.49
CA LEU A 265 -8.23 -8.87 -13.09
C LEU A 265 -8.57 -10.31 -13.49
N GLN A 266 -8.22 -10.67 -14.72
CA GLN A 266 -8.48 -11.99 -15.27
C GLN A 266 -7.17 -12.62 -15.73
N ILE A 267 -6.93 -13.86 -15.31
CA ILE A 267 -5.84 -14.69 -15.78
C ILE A 267 -6.41 -16.01 -16.29
N LYS A 268 -6.14 -16.34 -17.55
CA LYS A 268 -6.52 -17.63 -18.16
C LYS A 268 -5.24 -18.37 -18.53
N VAL A 269 -5.08 -19.55 -17.96
CA VAL A 269 -3.94 -20.44 -18.24
C VAL A 269 -4.47 -21.58 -19.12
N MET A 270 -3.86 -21.75 -20.29
CA MET A 270 -4.10 -22.89 -21.17
C MET A 270 -2.79 -23.66 -21.29
N VAL A 271 -2.86 -24.98 -21.14
CA VAL A 271 -1.71 -25.86 -21.24
C VAL A 271 -2.01 -26.87 -22.34
N MET A 272 -1.13 -26.93 -23.34
CA MET A 272 -1.24 -27.84 -24.47
C MET A 272 -0.04 -28.77 -24.48
N GLY A 273 -0.25 -30.01 -24.91
CA GLY A 273 0.84 -30.97 -25.07
C GLY A 273 1.77 -30.54 -26.20
N HIS A 274 3.05 -30.89 -26.11
CA HIS A 274 4.03 -30.54 -27.15
C HIS A 274 3.56 -30.96 -28.55
N VAL A 275 3.03 -32.17 -28.68
CA VAL A 275 2.56 -32.74 -29.97
C VAL A 275 1.37 -31.96 -30.55
N GLU A 276 0.39 -31.64 -29.69
CA GLU A 276 -0.81 -30.88 -30.07
C GLU A 276 -0.43 -29.45 -30.49
N TYR A 277 0.45 -28.80 -29.72
CA TYR A 277 1.01 -27.50 -30.07
C TYR A 277 1.80 -27.53 -31.39
N THR A 278 2.62 -28.55 -31.63
CA THR A 278 3.42 -28.65 -32.87
C THR A 278 2.56 -28.93 -34.09
N MET A 279 1.51 -29.76 -33.96
CA MET A 279 0.59 -30.04 -35.06
C MET A 279 -0.25 -28.81 -35.43
N GLU A 280 -0.81 -28.09 -34.45
CA GLU A 280 -1.54 -26.84 -34.71
C GLU A 280 -0.64 -25.78 -35.36
N ALA A 281 0.62 -25.67 -34.91
CA ALA A 281 1.57 -24.75 -35.53
C ALA A 281 1.92 -25.15 -36.97
N GLU A 282 2.02 -26.44 -37.28
CA GLU A 282 2.33 -26.94 -38.63
C GLU A 282 1.13 -26.83 -39.59
N GLU A 283 -0.11 -26.98 -39.12
CA GLU A 283 -1.33 -26.81 -39.91
C GLU A 283 -1.48 -25.36 -40.42
N ASP A 284 -1.15 -24.35 -39.62
CA ASP A 284 -1.20 -22.92 -40.02
C ASP A 284 -0.21 -22.56 -41.15
N TYR A 285 0.84 -23.35 -41.37
CA TYR A 285 1.83 -23.10 -42.44
C TYR A 285 1.54 -23.82 -43.77
N GLN A 286 0.59 -24.76 -43.81
CA GLN A 286 0.35 -25.59 -45.01
C GLN A 286 -0.75 -25.06 -45.95
N GLU A 287 -1.49 -24.00 -45.60
CA GLU A 287 -2.63 -23.51 -46.41
C GLU A 287 -2.32 -22.30 -47.33
N TYR A 288 -1.05 -22.10 -47.72
CA TYR A 288 -0.69 -21.16 -48.78
C TYR A 288 0.26 -21.77 -49.83
N GLU A 289 -0.07 -22.95 -50.36
CA GLU A 289 0.46 -23.34 -51.67
C GLU A 289 -0.27 -22.53 -52.75
N TYR A 290 0.43 -21.52 -53.30
CA TYR A 290 0.04 -20.87 -54.55
C TYR A 290 0.00 -21.94 -55.65
N GLU A 291 -1.19 -22.40 -56.02
CA GLU A 291 -1.37 -23.15 -57.27
C GLU A 291 -1.04 -22.21 -58.44
N ASP A 292 0.16 -22.40 -59.02
CA ASP A 292 0.58 -21.83 -60.30
C ASP A 292 -0.39 -22.27 -61.41
N SER A 293 -1.44 -21.47 -61.62
CA SER A 293 -2.32 -21.59 -62.77
C SER A 293 -1.67 -20.89 -63.97
N PRO A 294 -1.48 -21.57 -65.12
CA PRO A 294 -0.74 -21.04 -66.25
C PRO A 294 -1.43 -19.81 -66.84
N ALA A 295 -0.63 -18.80 -67.18
CA ALA A 295 -1.06 -17.54 -67.78
C ALA A 295 -1.94 -17.80 -69.02
N GLY A 296 -3.25 -17.53 -68.87
CA GLY A 296 -4.20 -17.44 -69.97
C GLY A 296 -4.26 -15.99 -70.45
N ASP A 297 -4.03 -15.79 -71.74
CA ASP A 297 -4.00 -14.49 -72.40
C ASP A 297 -5.28 -13.66 -72.15
N ASP A 298 -5.06 -12.38 -71.82
CA ASP A 298 -6.05 -11.35 -71.54
C ASP A 298 -6.75 -10.85 -72.82
N PRO A 299 -8.10 -10.80 -72.89
CA PRO A 299 -8.79 -9.95 -73.82
C PRO A 299 -9.46 -8.76 -73.09
N GLU A 300 -8.89 -7.59 -73.33
CA GLU A 300 -9.55 -6.28 -73.43
C GLU A 300 -10.35 -5.76 -72.21
N ALA A 301 -9.64 -4.98 -71.40
CA ALA A 301 -9.91 -3.58 -71.08
C ALA A 301 -11.37 -3.08 -71.18
N HIS A 302 -11.99 -2.80 -70.02
CA HIS A 302 -12.81 -1.59 -69.88
C HIS A 302 -12.63 -0.92 -68.51
N SER A 303 -12.19 0.34 -68.58
CA SER A 303 -12.01 1.27 -67.47
C SER A 303 -13.33 1.81 -66.91
N ARG A 304 -13.34 2.09 -65.59
CA ARG A 304 -14.03 3.18 -64.83
C ARG A 304 -14.97 2.70 -63.70
N PRO A 305 -15.32 3.57 -62.72
CA PRO A 305 -14.46 4.30 -61.79
C PRO A 305 -14.92 4.15 -60.31
N VAL A 306 -14.04 4.51 -59.39
CA VAL A 306 -14.26 4.51 -57.92
C VAL A 306 -15.25 5.60 -57.50
N THR A 307 -16.14 5.32 -56.54
CA THR A 307 -16.87 6.34 -55.77
C THR A 307 -16.82 6.01 -54.25
N PRO A 308 -16.53 6.97 -53.35
CA PRO A 308 -16.29 6.71 -51.93
C PRO A 308 -17.56 6.84 -51.08
N LEU A 309 -17.68 6.04 -50.01
CA LEU A 309 -18.78 6.10 -49.05
C LEU A 309 -18.38 6.83 -47.76
N THR A 310 -19.10 7.91 -47.50
CA THR A 310 -19.07 8.79 -46.32
C THR A 310 -19.71 8.16 -45.08
N LYS A 311 -19.19 8.52 -43.89
CA LYS A 311 -19.73 8.21 -42.55
C LYS A 311 -21.02 9.00 -42.24
N PRO A 312 -21.93 8.48 -41.40
CA PRO A 312 -22.96 9.28 -40.75
C PRO A 312 -22.57 9.72 -39.31
N VAL A 313 -23.23 10.79 -38.89
CA VAL A 313 -23.11 11.60 -37.66
C VAL A 313 -23.46 10.83 -36.39
#